data_AF-A0A8I0T3B6-F1
#
_entry.id   AF-A0A8I0T3B6-F1
#
_cell.length_a   1.000
_cell.length_b   1.000
_cell.length_c   1.000
_cell.angle_alpha   90.00
_cell.angle_beta   90.00
_cell.angle_gamma   90.00
#
_symmetry.space_group_name_H-M   'P 1'
#
loop_
_entity.id
_entity.type
_entity.pdbx_description
1 polymer ?
#
loop_
_entity_poly.entity_id
_entity_poly.type
_entity_poly.pdbx_seq_one_letter_code
_entity_poly.pdbx_strand_id
1 'polypeptide(L)'
;MALIIDKTEISQPQQFSDKIQTLLQLIHQGMPCTEALIKPKQIVKCNSEEQFIEMLCLKLMGSTLLYLHQLHLSVGTGKLFELHNQDLRTLAVLNSHNSEKERIILSEILTKYHLVDSNALNKIARFYHRYNLDYPAINSGASFDEKLTLYNVICYCEQAFTLSEETVTTAYHWATQKAQNLGDFARYFCLYLVWENSQSKTLTSPDHLIETLAPIVNSNLNHPIANYELDVITLQQMIKSWYQDGNNLGFSGFTSGLLSIVLNIDLNSEDVVKDASACLDALQTTLRSTSCNACYMSQSGLSRHYSFNSQRGEVILKLDRQGYLSLFSHWPSTSIFNLHL
;
A
#
# COMPACT_ATOMS: atom_id res chain seq x y z
N MET A 1 -17.58 -35.32 12.48
CA MET A 1 -16.14 -34.97 12.49
C MET A 1 -16.05 -33.75 11.61
N ALA A 2 -15.71 -32.60 12.19
CA ALA A 2 -16.34 -31.34 11.82
C ALA A 2 -15.32 -30.30 11.37
N LEU A 3 -15.66 -29.56 10.32
CA LEU A 3 -15.18 -28.20 10.17
C LEU A 3 -15.99 -27.32 11.13
N ILE A 4 -15.33 -26.72 12.12
CA ILE A 4 -15.97 -25.85 13.10
C ILE A 4 -15.50 -24.43 12.84
N ILE A 5 -16.45 -23.54 12.58
CA ILE A 5 -16.21 -22.11 12.37
C ILE A 5 -17.06 -21.33 13.34
N ASP A 6 -16.43 -20.50 14.17
CA ASP A 6 -17.09 -19.74 15.24
C ASP A 6 -18.09 -20.61 16.05
N LYS A 7 -17.59 -21.75 16.53
CA LYS A 7 -18.35 -22.77 17.30
C LYS A 7 -19.51 -23.43 16.55
N THR A 8 -19.70 -23.14 15.26
CA THR A 8 -20.71 -23.75 14.41
C THR A 8 -20.11 -24.86 13.57
N GLU A 9 -20.73 -26.05 13.58
CA GLU A 9 -20.32 -27.17 12.72
C GLU A 9 -20.83 -26.97 11.30
N ILE A 10 -19.90 -26.85 10.35
CA ILE A 10 -20.17 -26.78 8.92
C ILE A 10 -20.17 -28.20 8.36
N SER A 11 -21.33 -28.63 7.91
CA SER A 11 -21.60 -29.94 7.30
C SER A 11 -21.74 -29.87 5.78
N GLN A 12 -21.98 -28.67 5.21
CA GLN A 12 -22.14 -28.44 3.79
C GLN A 12 -21.60 -27.05 3.39
N PRO A 13 -20.99 -26.90 2.21
CA PRO A 13 -20.49 -25.61 1.73
C PRO A 13 -21.56 -24.49 1.62
N GLN A 14 -22.82 -24.86 1.47
CA GLN A 14 -23.94 -23.90 1.39
C GLN A 14 -24.25 -23.22 2.73
N GLN A 15 -23.69 -23.73 3.84
CA GLN A 15 -23.87 -23.14 5.17
C GLN A 15 -22.94 -21.95 5.44
N PHE A 16 -21.93 -21.74 4.58
CA PHE A 16 -21.09 -20.55 4.64
C PHE A 16 -21.84 -19.31 4.16
N SER A 17 -21.39 -18.13 4.56
CA SER A 17 -21.91 -16.88 4.01
C SER A 17 -21.74 -16.78 2.49
N ASP A 18 -22.63 -16.02 1.84
CA ASP A 18 -22.58 -15.74 0.40
C ASP A 18 -21.20 -15.28 -0.10
N LYS A 19 -20.52 -14.47 0.72
CA LYS A 19 -19.18 -13.96 0.43
C LYS A 19 -18.18 -15.11 0.34
N ILE A 20 -18.19 -16.00 1.32
CA ILE A 20 -17.29 -17.16 1.37
C ILE A 20 -17.58 -18.14 0.25
N GLN A 21 -18.85 -18.43 -0.03
CA GLN A 21 -19.22 -19.27 -1.16
C GLN A 21 -18.65 -18.72 -2.48
N THR A 22 -18.70 -17.39 -2.66
CA THR A 22 -18.10 -16.72 -3.83
C THR A 22 -16.57 -16.82 -3.83
N LEU A 23 -15.91 -16.63 -2.69
CA LEU A 23 -14.45 -16.78 -2.57
C LEU A 23 -13.98 -18.21 -2.85
N LEU A 24 -14.71 -19.23 -2.39
CA LEU A 24 -14.40 -20.63 -2.64
C LEU A 24 -14.46 -21.00 -4.13
N GLN A 25 -15.27 -20.28 -4.92
CA GLN A 25 -15.31 -20.42 -6.38
C GLN A 25 -14.12 -19.74 -7.07
N LEU A 26 -13.62 -18.63 -6.51
CA LEU A 26 -12.46 -17.91 -7.00
C LEU A 26 -11.13 -18.64 -6.71
N ILE A 27 -11.06 -19.36 -5.60
CA ILE A 27 -9.88 -20.12 -5.19
C ILE A 27 -9.80 -21.43 -5.99
N HIS A 28 -8.68 -21.66 -6.67
CA HIS A 28 -8.44 -22.92 -7.37
C HIS A 28 -8.51 -24.09 -6.38
N GLN A 29 -9.33 -25.11 -6.67
CA GLN A 29 -9.64 -26.23 -5.75
C GLN A 29 -10.30 -25.82 -4.41
N GLY A 30 -10.75 -24.57 -4.24
CA GLY A 30 -11.34 -24.09 -3.00
C GLY A 30 -12.57 -24.89 -2.59
N MET A 31 -13.51 -25.07 -3.53
CA MET A 31 -14.71 -25.87 -3.29
C MET A 31 -14.43 -27.37 -3.04
N PRO A 32 -13.75 -28.11 -3.93
CA PRO A 32 -13.43 -29.52 -3.70
C PRO A 32 -12.65 -29.77 -2.41
N CYS A 33 -11.72 -28.89 -2.04
CA CYS A 33 -10.97 -29.01 -0.80
C CYS A 33 -11.86 -28.79 0.42
N THR A 34 -12.74 -27.80 0.39
CA THR A 34 -13.72 -27.56 1.46
C THR A 34 -14.62 -28.76 1.68
N GLU A 35 -15.15 -29.35 0.61
CA GLU A 35 -15.94 -30.59 0.69
C GLU A 35 -15.15 -31.76 1.25
N ALA A 36 -13.85 -31.86 0.93
CA ALA A 36 -12.97 -32.88 1.48
C ALA A 36 -12.66 -32.67 2.97
N LEU A 37 -12.54 -31.41 3.42
CA LEU A 37 -12.33 -31.05 4.83
C LEU A 37 -13.58 -31.26 5.68
N ILE A 38 -14.76 -31.15 5.07
CA ILE A 38 -16.05 -31.51 5.70
C ILE A 38 -16.19 -33.03 5.84
N LYS A 39 -15.50 -33.83 5.02
CA LYS A 39 -15.52 -35.30 5.11
C LYS A 39 -14.62 -35.84 6.24
N PRO A 40 -14.99 -37.00 6.84
CA PRO A 40 -14.64 -37.29 8.22
C PRO A 40 -13.26 -37.94 8.35
N LYS A 41 -12.20 -37.15 8.55
CA LYS A 41 -10.92 -37.67 9.09
C LYS A 41 -10.18 -36.73 10.05
N GLN A 42 -10.43 -35.42 10.04
CA GLN A 42 -9.74 -34.44 10.90
C GLN A 42 -10.69 -33.33 11.37
N ILE A 43 -10.46 -32.78 12.56
CA ILE A 43 -11.18 -31.60 13.06
C ILE A 43 -10.38 -30.37 12.67
N VAL A 44 -11.02 -29.47 11.92
CA VAL A 44 -10.47 -28.15 11.61
C VAL A 44 -11.28 -27.11 12.38
N LYS A 45 -10.60 -26.26 13.14
CA LYS A 45 -11.24 -25.18 13.91
C LYS A 45 -10.73 -23.84 13.42
N CYS A 46 -11.66 -22.96 13.06
CA CYS A 46 -11.40 -21.56 12.74
C CYS A 46 -12.29 -20.67 13.61
N ASN A 47 -11.76 -19.54 14.03
CA ASN A 47 -12.47 -18.54 14.83
C ASN A 47 -13.41 -17.69 13.96
N SER A 48 -13.20 -17.66 12.65
CA SER A 48 -14.05 -16.97 11.68
C SER A 48 -13.96 -17.63 10.30
N GLU A 49 -14.92 -17.31 9.42
CA GLU A 49 -14.87 -17.77 8.02
C GLU A 49 -13.69 -17.14 7.26
N GLU A 50 -13.28 -15.92 7.62
CA GLU A 50 -12.12 -15.24 7.07
C GLU A 50 -10.83 -16.02 7.34
N GLN A 51 -10.63 -16.44 8.60
CA GLN A 51 -9.50 -17.28 8.99
C GLN A 51 -9.51 -18.62 8.26
N PHE A 52 -10.69 -19.19 8.01
CA PHE A 52 -10.82 -20.41 7.22
C PHE A 52 -10.32 -20.21 5.79
N ILE A 53 -10.70 -19.13 5.11
CA ILE A 53 -10.22 -18.82 3.75
C ILE A 53 -8.72 -18.56 3.73
N GLU A 54 -8.18 -17.80 4.68
CA GLU A 54 -6.73 -17.57 4.75
C GLU A 54 -5.96 -18.87 4.93
N MET A 55 -6.42 -19.74 5.85
CA MET A 55 -5.84 -21.07 6.05
C MET A 55 -5.92 -21.91 4.76
N LEU A 56 -7.06 -21.86 4.07
CA LEU A 56 -7.28 -22.62 2.84
C LEU A 56 -6.32 -22.16 1.72
N CYS A 57 -6.20 -20.85 1.49
CA CYS A 57 -5.28 -20.28 0.51
C CYS A 57 -3.82 -20.64 0.83
N LEU A 58 -3.40 -20.51 2.09
CA LEU A 58 -2.05 -20.90 2.52
C LEU A 58 -1.76 -22.38 2.27
N LYS A 59 -2.74 -23.27 2.52
CA LYS A 59 -2.57 -24.71 2.30
C LYS A 59 -2.57 -25.12 0.82
N LEU A 60 -3.39 -24.48 -0.01
CA LEU A 60 -3.52 -24.83 -1.42
C LEU A 60 -2.45 -24.17 -2.29
N MET A 61 -2.06 -22.93 -1.95
CA MET A 61 -1.25 -22.06 -2.81
C MET A 61 0.04 -21.57 -2.16
N GLY A 62 0.23 -21.80 -0.85
CA GLY A 62 1.39 -21.27 -0.11
C GLY A 62 1.35 -19.75 0.09
N SER A 63 0.24 -19.09 -0.24
CA SER A 63 0.09 -17.63 -0.17
C SER A 63 -1.36 -17.24 0.07
N THR A 64 -1.58 -16.07 0.66
CA THR A 64 -2.89 -15.41 0.78
C THR A 64 -3.18 -14.47 -0.40
N LEU A 65 -2.24 -14.33 -1.33
CA LEU A 65 -2.41 -13.59 -2.58
C LEU A 65 -2.99 -14.50 -3.66
N LEU A 66 -4.17 -14.13 -4.17
CA LEU A 66 -4.86 -14.83 -5.25
C LEU A 66 -4.61 -14.15 -6.58
N TYR A 67 -4.37 -14.95 -7.63
CA TYR A 67 -4.27 -14.45 -9.00
C TYR A 67 -5.53 -14.83 -9.79
N LEU A 68 -6.30 -13.81 -10.17
CA LEU A 68 -7.50 -13.93 -10.99
C LEU A 68 -7.10 -13.89 -12.45
N HIS A 69 -6.90 -15.07 -13.05
CA HIS A 69 -6.26 -15.25 -14.34
C HIS A 69 -6.89 -14.45 -15.50
N GLN A 70 -8.23 -14.47 -15.63
CA GLN A 70 -8.90 -13.79 -16.76
C GLN A 70 -8.95 -12.27 -16.57
N LEU A 71 -8.84 -11.81 -15.32
CA LEU A 71 -8.78 -10.40 -14.97
C LEU A 71 -7.36 -9.85 -14.92
N HIS A 72 -6.35 -10.72 -15.02
CA HIS A 72 -4.95 -10.40 -14.77
C HIS A 72 -4.75 -9.65 -13.45
N LEU A 73 -5.44 -10.05 -12.37
CA LEU A 73 -5.45 -9.30 -11.11
C LEU A 73 -4.88 -10.15 -9.96
N SER A 74 -3.83 -9.64 -9.31
CA SER A 74 -3.33 -10.18 -8.04
C SER A 74 -3.98 -9.44 -6.87
N VAL A 75 -4.64 -10.15 -5.96
CA VAL A 75 -5.36 -9.55 -4.84
C VAL A 75 -5.33 -10.43 -3.61
N GLY A 76 -5.08 -9.84 -2.45
CA GLY A 76 -5.03 -10.56 -1.18
C GLY A 76 -6.42 -10.91 -0.67
N THR A 77 -6.54 -12.02 0.07
CA THR A 77 -7.80 -12.44 0.72
C THR A 77 -8.40 -11.33 1.58
N GLY A 78 -7.58 -10.64 2.39
CA GLY A 78 -8.06 -9.52 3.21
C GLY A 78 -8.71 -8.39 2.39
N LYS A 79 -8.18 -8.11 1.19
CA LYS A 79 -8.80 -7.14 0.28
C LYS A 79 -10.13 -7.65 -0.27
N LEU A 80 -10.19 -8.91 -0.68
CA LEU A 80 -11.43 -9.52 -1.17
C LEU A 80 -12.54 -9.53 -0.11
N PHE A 81 -12.18 -9.62 1.18
CA PHE A 81 -13.14 -9.50 2.28
C PHE A 81 -13.73 -8.10 2.44
N GLU A 82 -13.00 -7.06 2.08
CA GLU A 82 -13.52 -5.69 2.07
C GLU A 82 -14.56 -5.44 0.96
N LEU A 83 -14.48 -6.18 -0.15
CA LEU A 83 -15.38 -5.97 -1.27
C LEU A 83 -16.84 -6.21 -0.88
N HIS A 84 -17.72 -5.41 -1.46
CA HIS A 84 -19.16 -5.63 -1.32
C HIS A 84 -19.52 -6.95 -2.02
N ASN A 85 -20.49 -7.69 -1.48
CA ASN A 85 -20.87 -9.03 -1.99
C ASN A 85 -21.19 -9.00 -3.50
N GLN A 86 -21.87 -7.95 -3.96
CA GLN A 86 -22.20 -7.80 -5.37
C GLN A 86 -20.96 -7.58 -6.25
N ASP A 87 -20.01 -6.77 -5.80
CA ASP A 87 -18.79 -6.48 -6.57
C ASP A 87 -17.88 -7.71 -6.61
N LEU A 88 -17.82 -8.49 -5.51
CA LEU A 88 -17.10 -9.75 -5.48
C LEU A 88 -17.72 -10.80 -6.42
N ARG A 89 -19.06 -10.92 -6.46
CA ARG A 89 -19.76 -11.78 -7.41
C ARG A 89 -19.50 -11.36 -8.85
N THR A 90 -19.56 -10.06 -9.11
CA THR A 90 -19.22 -9.52 -10.43
C THR A 90 -17.79 -9.91 -10.80
N LEU A 91 -16.80 -9.71 -9.92
CA LEU A 91 -15.43 -10.17 -10.18
C LEU A 91 -15.34 -11.68 -10.45
N ALA A 92 -16.11 -12.50 -9.73
CA ALA A 92 -16.14 -13.95 -9.97
C ALA A 92 -16.69 -14.32 -11.36
N VAL A 93 -17.77 -13.66 -11.80
CA VAL A 93 -18.35 -13.85 -13.14
C VAL A 93 -17.41 -13.34 -14.24
N LEU A 94 -16.80 -12.17 -14.04
CA LEU A 94 -15.85 -11.60 -15.00
C LEU A 94 -14.57 -12.44 -15.09
N ASN A 95 -14.21 -13.14 -14.02
CA ASN A 95 -13.10 -14.07 -14.05
C ASN A 95 -13.43 -15.38 -14.80
N SER A 96 -14.68 -15.60 -15.22
CA SER A 96 -15.09 -16.73 -16.06
C SER A 96 -15.50 -16.35 -17.49
N HIS A 97 -15.87 -15.09 -17.74
CA HIS A 97 -16.31 -14.58 -19.06
C HIS A 97 -15.78 -13.16 -19.32
N ASN A 98 -15.38 -12.85 -20.56
CA ASN A 98 -14.81 -11.55 -20.94
C ASN A 98 -15.46 -10.99 -22.21
N SER A 99 -16.21 -9.90 -22.07
CA SER A 99 -16.84 -9.11 -23.12
C SER A 99 -16.51 -7.62 -22.94
N GLU A 100 -16.79 -6.81 -23.96
CA GLU A 100 -16.41 -5.39 -23.95
C GLU A 100 -17.18 -4.55 -22.92
N LYS A 101 -18.48 -4.83 -22.72
CA LYS A 101 -19.30 -4.19 -21.67
C LYS A 101 -18.78 -4.51 -20.26
N GLU A 102 -18.20 -5.68 -20.08
CA GLU A 102 -17.65 -6.16 -18.82
C GLU A 102 -16.34 -5.45 -18.43
N ARG A 103 -15.61 -4.88 -19.40
CA ARG A 103 -14.39 -4.10 -19.13
C ARG A 103 -14.67 -2.76 -18.44
N ILE A 104 -15.78 -2.11 -18.77
CA ILE A 104 -16.18 -0.84 -18.13
C ILE A 104 -16.49 -1.11 -16.65
N ILE A 105 -17.30 -2.15 -16.38
CA ILE A 105 -17.66 -2.57 -15.03
C ILE A 105 -16.40 -2.95 -14.23
N LEU A 106 -15.48 -3.69 -14.86
CA LEU A 106 -14.21 -4.02 -14.22
C LEU A 106 -13.41 -2.76 -13.84
N SER A 107 -13.30 -1.78 -14.75
CA SER A 107 -12.58 -0.52 -14.48
C SER A 107 -13.19 0.26 -13.31
N GLU A 108 -14.51 0.30 -13.20
CA GLU A 108 -15.21 0.92 -12.06
C GLU A 108 -14.89 0.20 -10.74
N ILE A 109 -14.90 -1.14 -10.72
CA ILE A 109 -14.54 -1.93 -9.53
C ILE A 109 -13.07 -1.71 -9.16
N LEU A 110 -12.16 -1.76 -10.13
CA LEU A 110 -10.73 -1.55 -9.89
C LEU A 110 -10.48 -0.17 -9.28
N THR A 111 -11.13 0.87 -9.81
CA THR A 111 -11.01 2.24 -9.30
C THR A 111 -11.59 2.36 -7.90
N LYS A 112 -12.83 1.87 -7.68
CA LYS A 112 -13.53 1.93 -6.40
C LYS A 112 -12.74 1.29 -5.26
N TYR A 113 -12.01 0.21 -5.56
CA TYR A 113 -11.25 -0.54 -4.57
C TYR A 113 -9.74 -0.32 -4.62
N HIS A 114 -9.25 0.66 -5.38
CA HIS A 114 -7.82 0.96 -5.53
C HIS A 114 -6.98 -0.28 -5.94
N LEU A 115 -7.47 -1.02 -6.92
CA LEU A 115 -6.84 -2.24 -7.43
C LEU A 115 -6.06 -1.93 -8.72
N VAL A 116 -4.80 -2.36 -8.77
CA VAL A 116 -3.93 -2.27 -9.94
C VAL A 116 -3.83 -3.65 -10.59
N ASP A 117 -4.27 -3.77 -11.83
CA ASP A 117 -4.15 -5.02 -12.59
C ASP A 117 -2.71 -5.25 -13.07
N SER A 118 -2.42 -6.45 -13.57
CA SER A 118 -1.07 -6.80 -14.04
C SER A 118 -0.68 -6.05 -15.29
N ASN A 119 -1.65 -5.59 -16.09
CA ASN A 119 -1.38 -4.77 -17.27
C ASN A 119 -0.81 -3.40 -16.86
N ALA A 120 -1.39 -2.79 -15.83
CA ALA A 120 -0.89 -1.57 -15.21
C ALA A 120 0.45 -1.82 -14.51
N LEU A 121 0.59 -2.91 -13.73
CA LEU A 121 1.87 -3.25 -13.09
C LEU A 121 3.01 -3.52 -14.09
N ASN A 122 2.70 -3.95 -15.33
CA ASN A 122 3.69 -4.11 -16.40
C ASN A 122 4.36 -2.77 -16.78
N LYS A 123 3.83 -1.63 -16.32
CA LYS A 123 4.52 -0.34 -16.38
C LYS A 123 5.90 -0.38 -15.72
N ILE A 124 6.09 -1.15 -14.65
CA ILE A 124 7.41 -1.34 -14.02
C ILE A 124 8.38 -1.91 -15.05
N ALA A 125 8.01 -3.01 -15.73
CA ALA A 125 8.88 -3.64 -16.72
C ALA A 125 9.16 -2.73 -17.92
N ARG A 126 8.15 -2.00 -18.39
CA ARG A 126 8.29 -1.01 -19.47
C ARG A 126 9.23 0.13 -19.06
N PHE A 127 9.18 0.56 -17.80
CA PHE A 127 10.07 1.58 -17.27
C PHE A 127 11.53 1.13 -17.30
N TYR A 128 11.83 -0.07 -16.77
CA TYR A 128 13.18 -0.65 -16.85
C TYR A 128 13.66 -0.79 -18.30
N HIS A 129 12.80 -1.31 -19.18
CA HIS A 129 13.15 -1.49 -20.59
C HIS A 129 13.39 -0.15 -21.32
N ARG A 130 12.56 0.87 -21.08
CA ARG A 130 12.65 2.19 -21.72
C ARG A 130 13.99 2.86 -21.45
N TYR A 131 14.53 2.70 -20.24
CA TYR A 131 15.78 3.31 -19.81
C TYR A 131 16.96 2.32 -19.84
N ASN A 132 16.79 1.16 -20.47
CA ASN A 132 17.80 0.10 -20.57
C ASN A 132 18.42 -0.26 -19.21
N LEU A 133 17.59 -0.34 -18.18
CA LEU A 133 17.99 -0.65 -16.81
C LEU A 133 17.79 -2.13 -16.52
N ASP A 134 18.74 -2.72 -15.80
CA ASP A 134 18.58 -4.05 -15.23
C ASP A 134 17.61 -4.05 -14.05
N TYR A 135 16.99 -5.18 -13.77
CA TYR A 135 16.26 -5.35 -12.52
C TYR A 135 17.25 -5.50 -11.36
N PRO A 136 17.13 -4.69 -10.28
CA PRO A 136 18.04 -4.79 -9.15
C PRO A 136 17.77 -6.10 -8.39
N ALA A 137 18.80 -6.68 -7.78
CA ALA A 137 18.70 -7.98 -7.10
C ALA A 137 17.62 -8.01 -5.99
N ILE A 138 17.40 -6.87 -5.33
CA ILE A 138 16.34 -6.65 -4.33
C ILE A 138 14.92 -6.89 -4.88
N ASN A 139 14.73 -6.93 -6.20
CA ASN A 139 13.44 -7.22 -6.84
C ASN A 139 13.04 -8.71 -6.70
N SER A 140 14.01 -9.63 -6.66
CA SER A 140 13.75 -11.08 -6.64
C SER A 140 13.04 -11.57 -5.38
N GLY A 141 13.17 -10.83 -4.26
CA GLY A 141 12.50 -11.11 -2.99
C GLY A 141 11.37 -10.14 -2.65
N ALA A 142 11.02 -9.23 -3.55
CA ALA A 142 10.09 -8.15 -3.25
C ALA A 142 8.66 -8.68 -3.02
N SER A 143 8.09 -8.27 -1.89
CA SER A 143 6.68 -8.46 -1.56
C SER A 143 5.79 -7.71 -2.55
N PHE A 144 4.52 -8.09 -2.57
CA PHE A 144 3.54 -7.46 -3.46
C PHE A 144 3.33 -5.97 -3.13
N ASP A 145 3.35 -5.58 -1.85
CA ASP A 145 3.24 -4.18 -1.42
C ASP A 145 4.43 -3.33 -1.90
N GLU A 146 5.64 -3.89 -1.93
CA GLU A 146 6.81 -3.17 -2.43
C GLU A 146 6.74 -2.95 -3.94
N LYS A 147 6.20 -3.92 -4.70
CA LYS A 147 5.93 -3.76 -6.14
C LYS A 147 4.87 -2.69 -6.39
N LEU A 148 3.81 -2.64 -5.58
CA LEU A 148 2.80 -1.58 -5.64
C LEU A 148 3.41 -0.21 -5.28
N THR A 149 4.29 -0.16 -4.29
CA THR A 149 5.03 1.06 -3.91
C THR A 149 5.87 1.56 -5.08
N LEU A 150 6.64 0.68 -5.73
CA LEU A 150 7.43 1.02 -6.91
C LEU A 150 6.56 1.52 -8.07
N TYR A 151 5.46 0.83 -8.36
CA TYR A 151 4.50 1.26 -9.39
C TYR A 151 3.97 2.67 -9.12
N ASN A 152 3.49 2.93 -7.90
CA ASN A 152 2.95 4.24 -7.52
C ASN A 152 4.00 5.35 -7.62
N VAL A 153 5.24 5.06 -7.19
CA VAL A 153 6.35 6.01 -7.29
C VAL A 153 6.71 6.29 -8.75
N ILE A 154 6.81 5.28 -9.61
CA ILE A 154 7.08 5.50 -11.05
C ILE A 154 5.98 6.36 -11.67
N CYS A 155 4.71 6.05 -11.38
CA CYS A 155 3.58 6.83 -11.86
C CYS A 155 3.67 8.29 -11.42
N TYR A 156 4.02 8.53 -10.16
CA TYR A 156 4.22 9.88 -9.63
C TYR A 156 5.40 10.59 -10.32
N CYS A 157 6.57 9.95 -10.42
CA CYS A 157 7.76 10.56 -11.01
C CYS A 157 7.57 10.95 -12.47
N GLU A 158 6.90 10.12 -13.27
CA GLU A 158 6.58 10.42 -14.67
C GLU A 158 5.59 11.58 -14.82
N GLN A 159 4.78 11.87 -13.80
CA GLN A 159 3.86 13.00 -13.78
C GLN A 159 4.51 14.27 -13.25
N ALA A 160 5.40 14.14 -12.26
CA ALA A 160 5.99 15.26 -11.53
C ALA A 160 7.29 15.80 -12.16
N PHE A 161 8.03 14.97 -12.90
CA PHE A 161 9.38 15.33 -13.38
C PHE A 161 9.56 15.08 -14.88
N THR A 162 10.43 15.88 -15.50
CA THR A 162 10.92 15.60 -16.86
C THR A 162 12.06 14.59 -16.77
N LEU A 163 11.79 13.34 -17.15
CA LEU A 163 12.74 12.24 -16.99
C LEU A 163 13.63 12.07 -18.22
N SER A 164 14.90 12.48 -18.11
CA SER A 164 15.96 12.16 -19.08
C SER A 164 16.59 10.79 -18.79
N GLU A 165 17.21 10.16 -19.79
CA GLU A 165 17.90 8.88 -19.63
C GLU A 165 19.08 8.98 -18.64
N GLU A 166 19.85 10.08 -18.70
CA GLU A 166 20.97 10.34 -17.80
C GLU A 166 20.53 10.48 -16.34
N THR A 167 19.49 11.30 -16.11
CA THR A 167 18.94 11.53 -14.76
C THR A 167 18.38 10.24 -14.17
N VAL A 168 17.62 9.47 -14.96
CA VAL A 168 17.03 8.21 -14.51
C VAL A 168 18.10 7.17 -14.20
N THR A 169 19.12 7.04 -15.05
CA THR A 169 20.22 6.08 -14.85
C THR A 169 21.03 6.43 -13.59
N THR A 170 21.31 7.72 -13.36
CA THR A 170 22.05 8.17 -12.17
C THR A 170 21.23 7.95 -10.89
N ALA A 171 19.95 8.32 -10.90
CA ALA A 171 19.03 8.07 -9.81
C ALA A 171 18.89 6.56 -9.50
N TYR A 172 18.81 5.73 -10.54
CA TYR A 172 18.75 4.27 -10.43
C TYR A 172 19.97 3.70 -9.71
N HIS A 173 21.18 4.06 -10.14
CA HIS A 173 22.41 3.57 -9.54
C HIS A 173 22.56 4.04 -8.08
N TRP A 174 22.28 5.32 -7.81
CA TRP A 174 22.33 5.85 -6.46
C TRP A 174 21.34 5.16 -5.52
N ALA A 175 20.07 5.03 -5.94
CA ALA A 175 19.04 4.38 -5.13
C ALA A 175 19.36 2.90 -4.87
N THR A 176 19.91 2.19 -5.87
CA THR A 176 20.30 0.77 -5.73
C THR A 176 21.41 0.57 -4.71
N GLN A 177 22.34 1.53 -4.57
CA GLN A 177 23.43 1.45 -3.58
C GLN A 177 22.93 1.65 -2.13
N LYS A 178 21.80 2.34 -1.93
CA LYS A 178 21.29 2.69 -0.60
C LYS A 178 20.18 1.75 -0.12
N ALA A 179 19.39 1.21 -1.03
CA ALA A 179 18.18 0.47 -0.72
C ALA A 179 18.46 -0.93 -0.13
N GLN A 180 17.71 -1.31 0.90
CA GLN A 180 17.73 -2.66 1.46
C GLN A 180 16.65 -3.57 0.83
N ASN A 181 15.59 -2.96 0.31
CA ASN A 181 14.47 -3.65 -0.30
C ASN A 181 13.86 -2.79 -1.43
N LEU A 182 12.91 -3.34 -2.17
CA LEU A 182 12.34 -2.67 -3.35
C LEU A 182 11.53 -1.41 -2.98
N GLY A 183 10.91 -1.39 -1.80
CA GLY A 183 10.19 -0.21 -1.30
C GLY A 183 11.13 0.96 -1.01
N ASP A 184 12.29 0.68 -0.39
CA ASP A 184 13.33 1.68 -0.16
C ASP A 184 13.92 2.19 -1.46
N PHE A 185 14.18 1.30 -2.41
CA PHE A 185 14.68 1.66 -3.73
C PHE A 185 13.74 2.64 -4.43
N ALA A 186 12.43 2.35 -4.44
CA ALA A 186 11.46 3.24 -5.05
C ALA A 186 11.51 4.64 -4.43
N ARG A 187 11.52 4.72 -3.08
CA ARG A 187 11.51 6.01 -2.37
C ARG A 187 12.80 6.79 -2.54
N TYR A 188 13.96 6.13 -2.49
CA TYR A 188 15.25 6.78 -2.78
C TYR A 188 15.31 7.26 -4.23
N PHE A 189 14.85 6.46 -5.19
CA PHE A 189 14.78 6.87 -6.58
C PHE A 189 13.99 8.18 -6.74
N CYS A 190 12.80 8.28 -6.14
CA CYS A 190 12.01 9.51 -6.15
C CYS A 190 12.72 10.66 -5.43
N LEU A 191 13.33 10.41 -4.27
CA LEU A 191 14.04 11.43 -3.49
C LEU A 191 15.18 12.04 -4.31
N TYR A 192 15.95 11.23 -5.03
CA TYR A 192 16.99 11.70 -5.92
C TYR A 192 16.44 12.64 -6.98
N LEU A 193 15.33 12.27 -7.63
CA LEU A 193 14.71 13.10 -8.66
C LEU A 193 14.22 14.44 -8.12
N VAL A 194 13.66 14.46 -6.90
CA VAL A 194 13.23 15.70 -6.25
C VAL A 194 14.44 16.60 -5.97
N TRP A 195 15.52 16.03 -5.43
CA TRP A 195 16.75 16.75 -5.16
C TRP A 195 17.34 17.34 -6.45
N GLU A 196 17.51 16.54 -7.49
CA GLU A 196 18.05 16.97 -8.79
C GLU A 196 17.21 18.11 -9.38
N ASN A 197 15.88 17.97 -9.36
CA ASN A 197 14.97 18.96 -9.91
C ASN A 197 14.90 20.25 -9.09
N SER A 198 15.24 20.20 -7.79
CA SER A 198 15.27 21.39 -6.95
C SER A 198 16.41 22.35 -7.29
N GLN A 199 17.48 21.86 -7.93
CA GLN A 199 18.72 22.60 -8.19
C GLN A 199 19.31 23.27 -6.93
N SER A 200 19.12 22.65 -5.77
CA SER A 200 19.53 23.20 -4.48
C SER A 200 21.01 23.53 -4.43
N LYS A 201 21.32 24.80 -4.13
CA LYS A 201 22.70 25.28 -3.95
C LYS A 201 23.27 24.93 -2.57
N THR A 202 22.41 24.74 -1.58
CA THR A 202 22.77 24.43 -0.20
C THR A 202 23.00 22.94 0.00
N LEU A 203 22.18 22.10 -0.65
CA LEU A 203 22.27 20.66 -0.59
C LEU A 203 23.06 20.12 -1.78
N THR A 204 24.39 20.11 -1.63
CA THR A 204 25.34 19.73 -2.68
C THR A 204 25.24 18.28 -3.17
N SER A 205 24.58 17.38 -2.43
CA SER A 205 24.37 15.99 -2.82
C SER A 205 23.08 15.43 -2.18
N PRO A 206 22.49 14.35 -2.75
CA PRO A 206 21.34 13.69 -2.15
C PRO A 206 21.70 13.00 -0.82
N ASP A 207 22.97 12.65 -0.62
CA ASP A 207 23.46 12.13 0.66
C ASP A 207 23.49 13.21 1.75
N HIS A 208 23.91 14.44 1.41
CA HIS A 208 23.88 15.57 2.33
C HIS A 208 22.44 15.93 2.73
N LEU A 209 21.47 15.79 1.81
CA LEU A 209 20.04 15.92 2.12
C LEU A 209 19.58 14.86 3.13
N ILE A 210 19.94 13.59 2.92
CA ILE A 210 19.61 12.52 3.87
C ILE A 210 20.20 12.81 5.24
N GLU A 211 21.49 13.15 5.32
CA GLU A 211 22.19 13.42 6.58
C GLU A 211 21.54 14.58 7.35
N THR A 212 21.16 15.64 6.63
CA THR A 212 20.49 16.82 7.20
C THR A 212 19.12 16.48 7.78
N LEU A 213 18.33 15.66 7.08
CA LEU A 213 16.97 15.31 7.51
C LEU A 213 16.89 14.09 8.43
N ALA A 214 17.93 13.27 8.50
CA ALA A 214 17.92 12.02 9.26
C ALA A 214 17.56 12.20 10.74
N PRO A 215 18.06 13.20 11.49
CA PRO A 215 17.68 13.40 12.90
C PRO A 215 16.18 13.68 13.07
N ILE A 216 15.58 14.44 12.16
CA ILE A 216 14.14 14.75 12.18
C ILE A 216 13.34 13.48 11.92
N VAL A 217 13.72 12.70 10.90
CA VAL A 217 13.00 11.46 10.58
C VAL A 217 13.12 10.44 11.72
N ASN A 218 14.32 10.22 12.24
CA ASN A 218 14.59 9.25 13.31
C ASN A 218 13.84 9.58 14.61
N SER A 219 13.70 10.86 14.93
CA SER A 219 12.90 11.30 16.10
C SER A 219 11.39 11.13 15.89
N ASN A 220 10.93 10.84 14.67
CA ASN A 220 9.53 10.64 14.30
C ASN A 220 9.30 9.24 13.71
N LEU A 221 9.91 8.20 14.28
CA LEU A 221 9.65 6.79 13.94
C LEU A 221 8.80 6.05 14.98
N ASN A 222 8.25 6.74 15.98
CA ASN A 222 7.42 6.11 17.00
C ASN A 222 5.95 6.06 16.58
N HIS A 223 5.24 4.98 16.92
CA HIS A 223 3.88 4.71 16.46
C HIS A 223 2.99 4.18 17.58
N PRO A 224 1.71 4.57 17.65
CA PRO A 224 0.74 3.89 18.48
C PRO A 224 0.45 2.48 17.92
N ILE A 225 0.20 1.56 18.85
CA ILE A 225 -0.16 0.17 18.55
C ILE A 225 -1.66 -0.02 18.81
N ALA A 226 -2.38 -0.47 17.79
CA ALA A 226 -3.77 -0.88 17.89
C ALA A 226 -3.88 -2.40 17.98
N ASN A 227 -4.73 -2.89 18.89
CA ASN A 227 -4.96 -4.32 19.07
C ASN A 227 -6.07 -4.87 18.16
N TYR A 228 -6.73 -4.01 17.39
CA TYR A 228 -7.87 -4.34 16.53
C TYR A 228 -7.99 -3.30 15.40
N GLU A 229 -8.78 -3.62 14.38
CA GLU A 229 -9.07 -2.68 13.29
C GLU A 229 -9.78 -1.43 13.83
N LEU A 230 -9.34 -0.26 13.38
CA LEU A 230 -9.86 1.02 13.86
C LEU A 230 -10.96 1.52 12.93
N ASP A 231 -12.16 1.73 13.46
CA ASP A 231 -13.13 2.59 12.81
C ASP A 231 -12.64 4.06 12.81
N VAL A 232 -13.30 4.92 12.04
CA VAL A 232 -12.89 6.33 11.88
C VAL A 232 -12.91 7.10 13.20
N ILE A 233 -13.85 6.81 14.11
CA ILE A 233 -13.97 7.50 15.40
C ILE A 233 -12.84 7.04 16.32
N THR A 234 -12.62 5.73 16.42
CA THR A 234 -11.58 5.12 17.25
C THR A 234 -10.19 5.54 16.76
N LEU A 235 -9.98 5.61 15.43
CA LEU A 235 -8.76 6.15 14.83
C LEU A 235 -8.50 7.59 15.29
N GLN A 236 -9.51 8.46 15.20
CA GLN A 236 -9.38 9.86 15.60
C GLN A 236 -9.10 10.03 17.08
N GLN A 237 -9.74 9.23 17.93
CA GLN A 237 -9.47 9.23 19.36
C GLN A 237 -8.05 8.76 19.66
N MET A 238 -7.58 7.71 18.98
CA MET A 238 -6.22 7.20 19.12
C MET A 238 -5.18 8.26 18.73
N ILE A 239 -5.35 8.95 17.59
CA ILE A 239 -4.45 10.02 17.16
C ILE A 239 -4.41 11.16 18.19
N LYS A 240 -5.59 11.58 18.69
CA LYS A 240 -5.68 12.64 19.70
C LYS A 240 -5.04 12.25 21.03
N SER A 241 -5.29 11.04 21.51
CA SER A 241 -4.70 10.54 22.76
C SER A 241 -3.19 10.44 22.65
N TRP A 242 -2.68 9.86 21.56
CA TRP A 242 -1.25 9.74 21.31
C TRP A 242 -0.54 11.09 21.34
N TYR A 243 -1.17 12.12 20.75
CA TYR A 243 -0.67 13.48 20.79
C TYR A 243 -0.74 14.12 22.18
N GLN A 244 -1.82 13.88 22.94
CA GLN A 244 -1.97 14.36 24.32
C GLN A 244 -0.89 13.80 25.24
N ASP A 245 -0.39 12.59 24.95
CA ASP A 245 0.75 11.97 25.63
C ASP A 245 2.10 12.58 25.22
N GLY A 246 2.11 13.62 24.38
CA GLY A 246 3.30 14.32 23.93
C GLY A 246 4.00 13.68 22.73
N ASN A 247 3.36 12.72 22.04
CA ASN A 247 3.96 12.03 20.92
C ASN A 247 3.45 12.55 19.57
N ASN A 248 4.31 12.46 18.55
CA ASN A 248 3.91 12.64 17.15
C ASN A 248 3.60 11.28 16.51
N LEU A 249 2.70 11.26 15.54
CA LEU A 249 2.50 10.06 14.73
C LEU A 249 3.69 9.87 13.79
N GLY A 250 4.44 8.79 13.99
CA GLY A 250 5.67 8.54 13.23
C GLY A 250 5.47 7.95 11.84
N PHE A 251 6.54 7.96 11.07
CA PHE A 251 6.62 7.41 9.71
C PHE A 251 6.74 5.90 9.69
N SER A 252 6.12 5.24 8.71
CA SER A 252 6.17 3.78 8.56
C SER A 252 7.60 3.21 8.39
N GLY A 253 8.56 4.07 8.08
CA GLY A 253 9.97 3.76 8.00
C GLY A 253 10.79 5.02 7.70
N PHE A 254 12.11 4.88 7.74
CA PHE A 254 13.02 5.99 7.47
C PHE A 254 12.86 6.58 6.07
N THR A 255 12.81 5.72 5.04
CA THR A 255 12.69 6.16 3.64
C THR A 255 11.33 6.77 3.31
N SER A 256 10.25 6.32 3.95
CA SER A 256 8.93 6.94 3.80
C SER A 256 8.88 8.30 4.49
N GLY A 257 9.55 8.46 5.63
CA GLY A 257 9.68 9.74 6.31
C GLY A 257 10.46 10.77 5.51
N LEU A 258 11.65 10.38 5.02
CA LEU A 258 12.45 11.24 4.15
C LEU A 258 11.65 11.71 2.94
N LEU A 259 11.02 10.79 2.20
CA LEU A 259 10.27 11.14 1.01
C LEU A 259 9.06 12.03 1.34
N SER A 260 8.33 11.74 2.41
CA SER A 260 7.17 12.54 2.83
C SER A 260 7.56 13.98 3.19
N ILE A 261 8.73 14.19 3.78
CA ILE A 261 9.26 15.53 4.07
C ILE A 261 9.72 16.20 2.77
N VAL A 262 10.62 15.54 2.02
CA VAL A 262 11.26 16.09 0.82
C VAL A 262 10.25 16.53 -0.24
N LEU A 263 9.16 15.78 -0.41
CA LEU A 263 8.09 16.15 -1.35
C LEU A 263 7.28 17.37 -0.93
N ASN A 264 7.40 17.82 0.32
CA ASN A 264 6.52 18.83 0.92
C ASN A 264 7.30 20.02 1.48
N ILE A 265 8.59 20.17 1.21
CA ILE A 265 9.39 21.33 1.62
C ILE A 265 10.10 21.96 0.43
N ASP A 266 10.55 23.20 0.59
CA ASP A 266 11.44 23.84 -0.37
C ASP A 266 12.90 23.45 -0.07
N LEU A 267 13.50 22.65 -0.95
CA LEU A 267 14.91 22.25 -0.82
C LEU A 267 15.90 23.38 -1.12
N ASN A 268 15.44 24.52 -1.64
CA ASN A 268 16.25 25.72 -1.85
C ASN A 268 16.29 26.63 -0.63
N SER A 269 15.53 26.32 0.42
CA SER A 269 15.52 27.07 1.67
C SER A 269 16.91 27.13 2.31
N GLU A 270 17.21 28.25 2.95
CA GLU A 270 18.44 28.43 3.73
C GLU A 270 18.48 27.50 4.95
N ASP A 271 17.32 27.13 5.49
CA ASP A 271 17.18 26.26 6.68
C ASP A 271 16.15 25.15 6.43
N VAL A 272 16.61 24.14 5.68
CA VAL A 272 15.84 22.93 5.33
C VAL A 272 15.35 22.17 6.57
N VAL A 273 16.11 22.21 7.68
CA VAL A 273 15.76 21.54 8.94
C VAL A 273 14.53 22.20 9.56
N LYS A 274 14.52 23.52 9.63
CA LYS A 274 13.37 24.29 10.13
C LYS A 274 12.13 24.08 9.29
N ASP A 275 12.27 24.06 7.97
CA ASP A 275 11.13 23.82 7.05
C ASP A 275 10.58 22.40 7.17
N ALA A 276 11.45 21.41 7.36
CA ALA A 276 11.05 20.04 7.66
C ALA A 276 10.29 19.94 8.99
N SER A 277 10.75 20.61 10.05
CA SER A 277 10.03 20.67 11.33
C SER A 277 8.66 21.34 11.18
N ALA A 278 8.58 22.48 10.49
CA ALA A 278 7.32 23.18 10.25
C ALA A 278 6.34 22.35 9.41
N CYS A 279 6.85 21.63 8.41
CA CYS A 279 6.05 20.69 7.61
C CYS A 279 5.47 19.57 8.47
N LEU A 280 6.26 19.02 9.38
CA LEU A 280 5.79 17.99 10.32
C LEU A 280 4.74 18.51 11.28
N ASP A 281 4.92 19.70 11.85
CA ASP A 281 3.94 20.31 12.74
C ASP A 281 2.60 20.56 12.04
N ALA A 282 2.65 20.99 10.77
CA ALA A 282 1.46 21.15 9.93
C ALA A 282 0.78 19.80 9.62
N LEU A 283 1.57 18.76 9.36
CA LEU A 283 1.09 17.40 9.13
C LEU A 283 0.39 16.84 10.38
N GLN A 284 1.04 16.90 11.54
CA GLN A 284 0.45 16.47 12.80
C GLN A 284 -0.81 17.27 13.14
N THR A 285 -0.81 18.58 12.87
CA THR A 285 -2.00 19.41 13.04
C THR A 285 -3.16 18.92 12.17
N THR A 286 -2.89 18.64 10.89
CA THR A 286 -3.90 18.11 9.94
C THR A 286 -4.47 16.79 10.43
N LEU A 287 -3.63 15.85 10.87
CA LEU A 287 -4.08 14.53 11.33
C LEU A 287 -4.98 14.61 12.57
N ARG A 288 -4.77 15.60 13.45
CA ARG A 288 -5.58 15.81 14.65
C ARG A 288 -6.91 16.52 14.38
N SER A 289 -6.94 17.41 13.39
CA SER A 289 -8.07 18.32 13.15
C SER A 289 -9.00 17.85 12.04
N THR A 290 -8.52 17.02 11.12
CA THR A 290 -9.26 16.53 9.97
C THR A 290 -9.72 15.09 10.18
N SER A 291 -10.99 14.80 9.90
CA SER A 291 -11.51 13.43 9.89
C SER A 291 -10.98 12.65 8.69
N CYS A 292 -10.77 11.34 8.86
CA CYS A 292 -10.45 10.43 7.77
C CYS A 292 -11.53 10.50 6.67
N ASN A 293 -11.10 10.70 5.43
CA ASN A 293 -11.95 10.83 4.25
C ASN A 293 -12.37 9.47 3.70
N ALA A 294 -11.43 8.52 3.68
CA ALA A 294 -11.66 7.18 3.15
C ALA A 294 -10.81 6.15 3.90
N CYS A 295 -11.38 4.96 4.06
CA CYS A 295 -10.74 3.85 4.77
C CYS A 295 -10.85 2.60 3.89
N TYR A 296 -9.72 2.01 3.53
CA TYR A 296 -9.68 0.87 2.62
C TYR A 296 -8.52 -0.08 2.94
N MET A 297 -8.67 -1.35 2.58
CA MET A 297 -7.63 -2.36 2.69
C MET A 297 -6.65 -2.24 1.51
N SER A 298 -5.35 -2.43 1.76
CA SER A 298 -4.34 -2.52 0.71
C SER A 298 -4.66 -3.67 -0.23
N GLN A 299 -4.23 -3.60 -1.50
CA GLN A 299 -4.50 -4.65 -2.47
C GLN A 299 -3.92 -6.01 -2.07
N SER A 300 -2.82 -6.02 -1.31
CA SER A 300 -2.23 -7.23 -0.71
C SER A 300 -3.07 -7.83 0.42
N GLY A 301 -4.06 -7.11 0.95
CA GLY A 301 -4.86 -7.55 2.10
C GLY A 301 -4.05 -7.59 3.41
N LEU A 302 -2.91 -6.89 3.46
CA LEU A 302 -2.01 -6.90 4.62
C LEU A 302 -2.12 -5.65 5.50
N SER A 303 -2.77 -4.58 5.03
CA SER A 303 -2.75 -3.32 5.77
C SER A 303 -4.00 -2.49 5.50
N ARG A 304 -4.50 -1.84 6.54
CA ARG A 304 -5.60 -0.87 6.42
C ARG A 304 -5.01 0.51 6.17
N HIS A 305 -5.53 1.20 5.16
CA HIS A 305 -5.16 2.57 4.83
C HIS A 305 -6.27 3.54 5.21
N TYR A 306 -5.87 4.69 5.76
CA TYR A 306 -6.76 5.79 6.12
C TYR A 306 -6.27 7.05 5.40
N SER A 307 -7.09 7.56 4.48
CA SER A 307 -6.78 8.74 3.69
C SER A 307 -7.31 10.00 4.35
N PHE A 308 -6.49 11.04 4.34
CA PHE A 308 -6.77 12.37 4.85
C PHE A 308 -6.43 13.40 3.79
N ASN A 309 -7.37 14.31 3.54
CA ASN A 309 -7.10 15.48 2.73
C ASN A 309 -6.27 16.48 3.54
N SER A 310 -5.16 16.91 2.96
CA SER A 310 -4.32 18.00 3.44
C SER A 310 -4.39 19.17 2.45
N GLN A 311 -4.02 20.37 2.89
CA GLN A 311 -3.89 21.52 1.98
C GLN A 311 -2.87 21.28 0.86
N ARG A 312 -1.88 20.41 1.12
CA ARG A 312 -0.79 20.09 0.20
C ARG A 312 -1.03 18.82 -0.59
N GLY A 313 -2.06 18.03 -0.31
CA GLY A 313 -2.36 16.81 -1.06
C GLY A 313 -3.04 15.75 -0.21
N GLU A 314 -2.62 14.50 -0.39
CA GLU A 314 -3.18 13.36 0.32
C GLU A 314 -2.18 12.79 1.33
N VAL A 315 -2.65 12.60 2.56
CA VAL A 315 -1.91 11.90 3.62
C VAL A 315 -2.56 10.55 3.83
N ILE A 316 -1.75 9.49 3.77
CA ILE A 316 -2.21 8.13 4.02
C ILE A 316 -1.55 7.62 5.29
N LEU A 317 -2.38 7.25 6.27
CA LEU A 317 -1.95 6.43 7.40
C LEU A 317 -2.14 4.97 7.07
N LYS A 318 -1.24 4.13 7.58
CA LYS A 318 -1.31 2.67 7.46
C LYS A 318 -1.37 2.06 8.86
N LEU A 319 -2.31 1.15 9.06
CA LEU A 319 -2.33 0.18 10.14
C LEU A 319 -1.91 -1.17 9.57
N ASP A 320 -0.76 -1.68 10.00
CA ASP A 320 -0.25 -2.98 9.56
C ASP A 320 -0.81 -4.16 10.39
N ARG A 321 -0.40 -5.39 10.03
CA ARG A 321 -0.86 -6.61 10.72
C ARG A 321 -0.37 -6.73 12.16
N GLN A 322 0.70 -6.02 12.50
CA GLN A 322 1.25 -5.99 13.85
C GLN A 322 0.55 -4.95 14.72
N GLY A 323 -0.33 -4.13 14.12
CA GLY A 323 -1.09 -3.10 14.81
C GLY A 323 -0.41 -1.74 14.80
N TYR A 324 0.71 -1.54 14.10
CA TYR A 324 1.37 -0.24 14.06
C TYR A 324 0.61 0.73 13.16
N LEU A 325 0.11 1.82 13.74
CA LEU A 325 -0.49 2.93 13.00
C LEU A 325 0.60 3.96 12.69
N SER A 326 0.93 4.12 11.42
CA SER A 326 2.05 4.98 10.98
C SER A 326 1.70 5.80 9.75
N LEU A 327 2.44 6.88 9.51
CA LEU A 327 2.36 7.65 8.28
C LEU A 327 3.01 6.85 7.14
N PHE A 328 2.18 6.41 6.18
CA PHE A 328 2.63 5.63 5.04
C PHE A 328 3.17 6.51 3.91
N SER A 329 2.45 7.60 3.61
CA SER A 329 2.84 8.56 2.58
C SER A 329 2.15 9.91 2.76
N HIS A 330 2.82 10.96 2.32
CA HIS A 330 2.24 12.30 2.14
C HIS A 330 2.55 12.77 0.72
N TRP A 331 1.64 12.47 -0.21
CA TRP A 331 1.82 12.83 -1.62
C TRP A 331 1.27 14.23 -1.88
N PRO A 332 2.08 15.14 -2.41
CA PRO A 332 1.58 16.44 -2.83
C PRO A 332 0.56 16.29 -3.96
N SER A 333 -0.47 17.13 -3.96
CA SER A 333 -1.43 17.17 -5.07
C SER A 333 -0.68 17.52 -6.35
N THR A 334 -0.90 16.77 -7.44
CA THR A 334 -0.25 17.02 -8.73
C THR A 334 -0.59 18.38 -9.32
N SER A 335 -1.60 19.09 -8.79
CA SER A 335 -1.89 20.48 -9.12
C SER A 335 -0.92 21.50 -8.50
N ILE A 336 -0.12 21.12 -7.50
CA ILE A 336 0.76 22.02 -6.74
C ILE A 336 2.15 22.16 -7.38
N PHE A 337 2.52 21.27 -8.31
CA PHE A 337 3.80 21.36 -9.04
C PHE A 337 3.86 22.42 -10.16
N ASN A 338 2.81 23.24 -10.31
CA ASN A 338 2.80 24.40 -11.20
C ASN A 338 3.12 25.71 -10.46
N LEU A 339 4.18 25.72 -9.66
CA LEU A 339 4.79 26.95 -9.14
C LEU A 339 6.30 26.86 -9.36
N HIS A 340 6.72 27.06 -10.61
CA HIS A 340 7.74 28.04 -11.03
C HIS A 340 8.10 27.80 -12.50
N LEU A 341 7.53 28.66 -13.36
CA LEU A 341 7.89 29.00 -14.75
C LEU A 341 7.73 27.93 -15.84
#